data_AF-A0A3M1IS75-F1
#
_entry.id   AF-A0A3M1IS75-F1
#
_cell.length_a   1.000
_cell.length_b   1.000
_cell.length_c   1.000
_cell.angle_alpha   90.00
_cell.angle_beta   90.00
_cell.angle_gamma   90.00
#
_symmetry.space_group_name_H-M   'P 1'
#
loop_
_entity.id
_entity.type
_entity.pdbx_description
1 polymer ?
#
loop_
_entity_poly.entity_id
_entity_poly.type
_entity_poly.pdbx_seq_one_letter_code
_entity_poly.pdbx_strand_id
1 'polypeptide(L)'
;MNLANVKEQRIPVAVAREKSEWWFVAGVIVLVLVFTSLPYLFAYFSAPANKQFMGMMADVPDHLQYFSWMRELTTANLSANKLTPEPNAPVFFNLLWWGMGRIGALVGLSYAGMFQVLRFTGGTLFLLLVYRVASWHL
;
A
#
# COMPACT_ATOMS: atom_id res chain seq x y z
N MET A 1 -32.53 -53.93 16.47
CA MET A 1 -31.23 -53.32 16.11
C MET A 1 -31.53 -51.89 15.66
N ASN A 2 -31.27 -50.90 16.51
CA ASN A 2 -31.82 -49.54 16.38
C ASN A 2 -30.80 -48.60 15.71
N LEU A 3 -31.16 -48.06 14.54
CA LEU A 3 -30.33 -47.20 13.67
C LEU A 3 -30.50 -45.70 13.96
N ALA A 4 -30.84 -45.29 15.18
CA ALA A 4 -31.13 -43.91 15.50
C ALA A 4 -30.36 -43.43 16.74
N ASN A 5 -29.11 -42.96 16.58
CA ASN A 5 -28.58 -41.80 17.34
C ASN A 5 -27.14 -41.36 17.00
N VAL A 6 -26.71 -41.38 15.74
CA VAL A 6 -25.52 -40.57 15.40
C VAL A 6 -26.02 -39.15 15.21
N LYS A 7 -26.22 -38.43 16.32
CA LYS A 7 -26.34 -36.98 16.30
C LYS A 7 -25.07 -36.46 15.62
N GLU A 8 -25.24 -35.98 14.39
CA GLU A 8 -24.28 -35.10 13.72
C GLU A 8 -24.07 -33.91 14.64
N GLN A 9 -23.10 -34.03 15.54
CA GLN A 9 -22.64 -32.96 16.40
C GLN A 9 -21.84 -32.04 15.48
N ARG A 10 -22.55 -31.22 14.70
CA ARG A 10 -21.95 -30.09 13.99
C ARG A 10 -21.40 -29.18 15.07
N ILE A 11 -20.13 -29.37 15.41
CA ILE A 11 -19.38 -28.44 16.23
C ILE A 11 -19.59 -27.08 15.55
N PRO A 12 -20.18 -26.09 16.21
CA PRO A 12 -20.11 -24.74 15.71
C PRO A 12 -18.63 -24.37 15.81
N VAL A 13 -17.87 -24.60 14.74
CA VAL A 13 -16.53 -24.04 14.56
C VAL A 13 -16.72 -22.55 14.23
N ALA A 14 -17.44 -21.85 15.09
CA ALA A 14 -17.22 -20.43 15.26
C ALA A 14 -15.87 -20.37 15.97
N VAL A 15 -14.79 -20.38 15.20
CA VAL A 15 -13.45 -20.13 15.69
C VAL A 15 -13.51 -18.79 16.38
N ALA A 16 -13.63 -18.82 17.71
CA ALA A 16 -13.33 -17.66 18.53
C ALA A 16 -11.85 -17.38 18.25
N ARG A 17 -11.56 -16.51 17.27
CA ARG A 17 -10.19 -16.17 16.91
C ARG A 17 -9.52 -15.63 18.14
N GLU A 18 -8.60 -16.43 18.67
CA GLU A 18 -7.91 -16.08 19.89
C GLU A 18 -7.12 -14.80 19.62
N LYS A 19 -7.05 -13.88 20.60
CA LYS A 19 -6.27 -12.63 20.47
C LYS A 19 -4.83 -12.91 20.02
N SER A 20 -4.30 -14.09 20.37
CA SER A 20 -2.99 -14.62 19.95
C SER A 20 -2.80 -14.65 18.42
N GLU A 21 -3.83 -15.03 17.66
CA GLU A 21 -3.75 -15.14 16.21
C GLU A 21 -3.59 -13.78 15.53
N TRP A 22 -4.32 -12.77 16.00
CA TRP A 22 -4.19 -11.41 15.47
C TRP A 22 -2.85 -10.75 15.80
N TRP A 23 -2.24 -11.11 16.93
CA TRP A 23 -0.86 -10.70 17.22
C TRP A 23 0.15 -11.34 16.28
N PHE A 24 -0.03 -12.61 15.93
CA PHE A 24 0.79 -13.27 14.91
C PHE A 24 0.67 -12.56 13.55
N VAL A 25 -0.56 -12.29 13.10
CA VAL A 25 -0.82 -11.58 11.83
C VAL A 25 -0.18 -10.19 11.83
N ALA A 26 -0.35 -9.43 12.91
CA ALA A 26 0.27 -8.11 13.07
C ALA A 26 1.81 -8.21 13.01
N GLY A 27 2.39 -9.21 13.68
CA GLY A 27 3.83 -9.48 13.64
C GLY A 27 4.34 -9.77 12.23
N VAL A 28 3.63 -10.59 11.46
CA VAL A 28 3.98 -10.88 10.06
C VAL A 28 3.90 -9.62 9.19
N ILE A 29 2.86 -8.80 9.35
CA ILE A 29 2.72 -7.53 8.61
C ILE A 29 3.90 -6.62 8.89
N VAL A 30 4.22 -6.40 10.17
CA VAL A 30 5.36 -5.55 10.57
C VAL A 30 6.66 -6.10 9.99
N LEU A 31 6.89 -7.41 10.07
CA LEU A 31 8.06 -8.06 9.53
C LEU A 31 8.20 -7.78 8.02
N VAL A 32 7.16 -8.03 7.24
CA VAL A 32 7.17 -7.80 5.79
C VAL A 32 7.43 -6.33 5.45
N LEU A 33 6.77 -5.40 6.15
CA LEU A 33 6.96 -3.96 5.93
C LEU A 33 8.40 -3.52 6.26
N VAL A 34 8.98 -4.02 7.35
CA VAL A 34 10.39 -3.73 7.72
C VAL A 34 11.34 -4.28 6.65
N PHE A 35 11.21 -5.57 6.29
CA PHE A 35 12.10 -6.21 5.32
C PHE A 35 12.04 -5.52 3.95
N THR A 36 10.84 -5.17 3.48
CA THR A 36 10.66 -4.46 2.20
C THR A 36 11.10 -2.99 2.27
N SER A 37 11.33 -2.43 3.45
CA SER A 37 11.90 -1.08 3.64
C SER A 37 13.42 -1.05 3.58
N LEU A 38 14.10 -2.18 3.84
CA LEU A 38 15.56 -2.24 3.89
C LEU A 38 16.26 -1.67 2.65
N PRO A 39 15.81 -1.95 1.41
CA PRO A 39 16.45 -1.39 0.21
C PRO A 39 16.34 0.15 0.14
N TYR A 40 15.21 0.72 0.59
CA TYR A 40 15.00 2.17 0.64
C TYR A 40 15.87 2.85 1.69
N LEU A 41 15.97 2.23 2.88
CA LEU A 41 16.83 2.73 3.95
C LEU A 41 18.30 2.67 3.51
N PHE A 42 18.73 1.55 2.93
CA PHE A 42 20.08 1.41 2.39
C PHE A 42 20.37 2.50 1.37
N ALA A 43 19.51 2.69 0.36
CA ALA A 43 19.71 3.72 -0.66
C ALA A 43 19.74 5.15 -0.09
N TYR A 44 18.92 5.44 0.92
CA TYR A 44 18.92 6.72 1.62
C TYR A 44 20.25 6.98 2.35
N PHE A 45 20.74 5.99 3.11
CA PHE A 45 21.98 6.12 3.89
C PHE A 45 23.26 5.99 3.05
N SER A 46 23.20 5.31 1.91
CA SER A 46 24.34 5.10 1.02
C SER A 46 24.46 6.16 -0.09
N ALA A 47 23.61 7.20 -0.08
CA ALA A 47 23.64 8.24 -1.09
C ALA A 47 25.00 8.99 -1.05
N PRO A 48 25.71 9.13 -2.20
CA PRO A 48 26.95 9.90 -2.25
C PRO A 48 26.75 11.34 -1.78
N ALA A 49 27.77 11.97 -1.19
CA ALA A 49 27.66 13.32 -0.61
C ALA A 49 27.19 14.41 -1.58
N ASN A 50 27.37 14.22 -2.89
CA ASN A 50 26.92 15.14 -3.95
C ASN A 50 25.62 14.70 -4.64
N LYS A 51 24.90 13.72 -4.09
CA LYS A 51 23.65 13.19 -4.62
C LYS A 51 22.67 12.95 -3.46
N GLN A 52 21.41 12.75 -3.80
CA GLN A 52 20.38 12.39 -2.84
C GLN A 52 19.49 11.30 -3.43
N PHE A 53 19.03 10.40 -2.56
CA PHE A 53 18.07 9.38 -2.94
C PHE A 53 16.68 10.00 -3.12
N MET A 54 16.07 9.81 -4.28
CA MET A 54 14.77 10.38 -4.64
C MET A 54 13.56 9.59 -4.11
N GLY A 55 13.81 8.57 -3.29
CA GLY A 55 12.75 7.79 -2.64
C GLY A 55 12.20 6.63 -3.47
N MET A 56 12.82 6.30 -4.62
CA MET A 56 12.32 5.30 -5.58
C MET A 56 13.43 4.36 -6.04
N MET A 57 13.16 3.06 -6.01
CA MET A 57 14.17 2.03 -6.28
C MET A 57 14.08 1.43 -7.68
N ALA A 58 12.86 1.17 -8.15
CA ALA A 58 12.59 0.50 -9.41
C ALA A 58 11.54 1.27 -10.19
N ASP A 59 11.51 1.07 -11.51
CA ASP A 59 10.51 1.64 -12.41
C ASP A 59 10.35 3.16 -12.24
N VAL A 60 11.50 3.84 -12.27
CA VAL A 60 11.60 5.28 -12.00
C VAL A 60 10.73 6.12 -12.94
N PRO A 61 10.65 5.87 -14.27
CA PRO A 61 9.81 6.67 -15.16
C PRO A 61 8.34 6.70 -14.74
N ASP A 62 7.76 5.54 -14.39
CA ASP A 62 6.35 5.42 -14.02
C ASP A 62 6.07 6.14 -12.71
N HIS A 63 6.95 6.00 -11.73
CA HIS A 63 6.75 6.70 -10.48
C HIS A 63 6.93 8.23 -10.60
N LEU A 64 7.80 8.70 -11.50
CA LEU A 64 7.89 10.13 -11.79
C LEU A 64 6.59 10.65 -12.41
N GLN A 65 5.90 9.84 -13.22
CA GLN A 65 4.57 10.17 -13.72
C GLN A 65 3.55 10.27 -12.56
N TYR A 66 3.59 9.35 -11.59
CA TYR A 66 2.75 9.42 -10.38
C TYR A 66 3.02 10.69 -9.57
N PHE A 67 4.28 11.09 -9.44
CA PHE A 67 4.66 12.31 -8.70
C PHE A 67 4.21 13.57 -9.46
N SER A 68 4.26 13.55 -10.79
CA SER A 68 3.70 14.62 -11.61
C SER A 68 2.18 14.75 -11.40
N TRP A 69 1.46 13.63 -11.37
CA TRP A 69 0.01 13.64 -11.10
C TRP A 69 -0.31 14.11 -9.68
N MET A 70 0.40 13.64 -8.66
CA MET A 70 0.22 14.11 -7.28
C MET A 70 0.44 15.62 -7.18
N ARG A 71 1.48 16.15 -7.83
CA ARG A 71 1.76 17.59 -7.86
C ARG A 71 0.64 18.39 -8.52
N GLU A 72 0.19 18.01 -9.71
CA GLU A 72 -0.86 18.76 -10.42
C GLU A 72 -2.22 18.67 -9.72
N LEU A 73 -2.59 17.47 -9.26
CA LEU A 73 -3.89 17.23 -8.61
C LEU A 73 -3.96 17.77 -7.16
N THR A 74 -2.84 18.29 -6.64
CA THR A 74 -2.85 19.03 -5.37
C THR A 74 -3.69 20.30 -5.48
N THR A 75 -3.67 20.99 -6.63
CA THR A 75 -4.39 22.25 -6.86
C THR A 75 -5.45 22.17 -7.94
N ALA A 76 -5.35 21.19 -8.86
CA ALA A 76 -6.34 20.95 -9.91
C ALA A 76 -7.16 19.68 -9.64
N ASN A 77 -8.24 19.50 -10.41
CA ASN A 77 -9.01 18.25 -10.43
C ASN A 77 -8.63 17.34 -11.61
N LEU A 78 -7.98 17.88 -12.64
CA LEU A 78 -7.56 17.15 -13.83
C LEU A 78 -6.08 17.43 -14.08
N SER A 79 -5.37 16.44 -14.64
CA SER A 79 -3.95 16.53 -14.98
C SER A 79 -3.72 16.33 -16.47
N ALA A 80 -2.68 16.98 -16.99
CA ALA A 80 -2.22 16.82 -18.36
C ALA A 80 -1.27 15.61 -18.47
N ASN A 81 -1.16 15.04 -19.68
CA ASN A 81 -0.14 14.04 -19.96
C ASN A 81 1.23 14.72 -20.09
N LYS A 82 2.20 14.30 -19.27
CA LYS A 82 3.57 14.83 -19.25
C LYS A 82 4.60 13.86 -19.84
N LEU A 83 4.17 12.70 -20.35
CA LEU A 83 5.04 11.74 -21.04
C LEU A 83 5.37 12.15 -22.48
N THR A 84 4.74 13.22 -22.96
CA THR A 84 4.87 13.77 -24.32
C THR A 84 5.23 15.26 -24.22
N PRO A 85 6.10 15.77 -25.10
CA PRO A 85 6.41 17.20 -25.18
C PRO A 85 5.27 18.03 -25.78
N GLU A 86 4.34 17.42 -26.52
CA GLU A 86 3.23 18.10 -27.15
C GLU A 86 2.25 18.68 -26.12
N PRO A 87 1.90 19.99 -26.22
CA PRO A 87 0.88 20.58 -25.37
C PRO A 87 -0.45 19.84 -25.47
N ASN A 88 -1.04 19.50 -24.33
CA ASN A 88 -2.31 18.80 -24.25
C ASN A 88 -3.17 19.36 -23.11
N ALA A 89 -4.49 19.26 -23.28
CA ALA A 89 -5.44 19.71 -22.27
C ALA A 89 -5.43 18.76 -21.06
N PRO A 90 -5.64 19.28 -19.83
CA PRO A 90 -5.78 18.44 -18.65
C PRO A 90 -7.12 17.71 -18.68
N VAL A 91 -7.10 16.42 -19.00
CA VAL A 91 -8.30 15.58 -19.12
C VAL A 91 -8.28 14.36 -18.19
N PHE A 92 -7.15 14.07 -17.55
CA PHE A 92 -6.99 12.88 -16.74
C PHE A 92 -7.36 13.13 -15.26
N PHE A 93 -8.32 12.37 -14.75
CA PHE A 93 -8.61 12.28 -13.32
C PHE A 93 -8.12 10.96 -12.75
N ASN A 94 -7.46 11.01 -11.60
CA ASN A 94 -7.10 9.82 -10.83
C ASN A 94 -7.35 10.05 -9.34
N LEU A 95 -8.33 9.35 -8.79
CA LEU A 95 -8.76 9.51 -7.41
C LEU A 95 -7.63 9.26 -6.40
N LEU A 96 -6.79 8.25 -6.65
CA LEU A 96 -5.68 7.92 -5.74
C LEU A 96 -4.68 9.08 -5.66
N TRP A 97 -4.21 9.57 -6.81
CA TRP A 97 -3.23 10.66 -6.84
C TRP A 97 -3.82 12.01 -6.45
N TRP A 98 -5.11 12.23 -6.74
CA TRP A 98 -5.85 13.40 -6.27
C TRP A 98 -5.93 13.44 -4.74
N GLY A 99 -6.28 12.31 -4.12
CA GLY A 99 -6.32 12.20 -2.67
C GLY A 99 -4.93 12.35 -2.06
N MET A 100 -3.93 11.65 -2.59
CA MET A 100 -2.56 11.69 -2.06
C MET A 100 -1.91 13.06 -2.18
N GLY A 101 -2.08 13.77 -3.30
CA GLY A 101 -1.54 15.13 -3.46
C GLY A 101 -2.10 16.10 -2.42
N ARG A 102 -3.43 16.07 -2.22
CA ARG A 102 -4.12 16.96 -1.28
C ARG A 102 -3.85 16.62 0.17
N ILE A 103 -3.95 15.34 0.54
CA ILE A 103 -3.63 14.88 1.90
C ILE A 103 -2.17 15.18 2.20
N GLY A 104 -1.26 14.87 1.28
CA GLY A 104 0.18 15.14 1.41
C GLY A 104 0.47 16.62 1.65
N ALA A 105 -0.18 17.51 0.89
CA ALA A 105 -0.07 18.95 1.10
C ALA A 105 -0.61 19.40 2.47
N LEU A 106 -1.72 18.80 2.95
CA LEU A 106 -2.29 19.13 4.27
C LEU A 106 -1.40 18.69 5.43
N VAL A 107 -0.77 17.52 5.33
CA VAL A 107 0.10 16.98 6.40
C VAL A 107 1.57 17.40 6.26
N GLY A 108 1.93 18.10 5.19
CA GLY A 108 3.30 18.55 4.93
C GLY A 108 4.27 17.45 4.51
N LEU A 109 3.79 16.34 3.95
CA LEU A 109 4.64 15.24 3.47
C LEU A 109 5.04 15.44 2.00
N SER A 110 6.28 15.07 1.68
CA SER A 110 6.77 15.02 0.29
C SER A 110 6.05 13.93 -0.52
N TYR A 111 6.08 14.01 -1.86
CA TYR A 111 5.48 12.98 -2.72
C TYR A 111 6.12 11.60 -2.50
N ALA A 112 7.44 11.55 -2.31
CA ALA A 112 8.13 10.31 -1.92
C ALA A 112 7.67 9.80 -0.56
N GLY A 113 7.47 10.68 0.42
CA GLY A 113 6.91 10.33 1.73
C GLY A 113 5.49 9.77 1.63
N MET A 114 4.62 10.43 0.87
CA MET A 114 3.27 9.95 0.60
C MET A 114 3.27 8.61 -0.13
N PHE A 115 4.20 8.38 -1.04
CA PHE A 115 4.35 7.08 -1.69
C PHE A 115 4.74 5.97 -0.70
N GLN A 116 5.58 6.26 0.29
CA GLN A 116 5.85 5.31 1.37
C GLN A 116 4.61 5.05 2.21
N VAL A 117 3.79 6.07 2.51
CA VAL A 117 2.49 5.88 3.18
C VAL A 117 1.61 4.94 2.36
N LEU A 118 1.47 5.17 1.06
CA LEU A 118 0.72 4.28 0.16
C LEU A 118 1.25 2.85 0.20
N ARG A 119 2.58 2.67 0.18
CA ARG A 119 3.21 1.35 0.24
C ARG A 119 2.90 0.62 1.54
N PHE A 120 2.99 1.31 2.67
CA PHE A 120 2.69 0.72 3.99
C PHE A 120 1.21 0.40 4.13
N THR A 121 0.33 1.33 3.76
CA THR A 121 -1.12 1.12 3.83
C THR A 121 -1.57 0.02 2.87
N GLY A 122 -1.14 0.08 1.60
CA GLY A 122 -1.47 -0.92 0.59
C GLY A 122 -0.94 -2.31 0.96
N GLY A 123 0.32 -2.40 1.39
CA GLY A 123 0.91 -3.66 1.85
C GLY A 123 0.19 -4.25 3.06
N THR A 124 -0.17 -3.41 4.05
CA THR A 124 -0.95 -3.84 5.22
C THR A 124 -2.32 -4.37 4.82
N LEU A 125 -3.08 -3.60 4.04
CA LEU A 125 -4.42 -3.99 3.60
C LEU A 125 -4.38 -5.26 2.74
N PHE A 126 -3.39 -5.39 1.86
CA PHE A 126 -3.19 -6.59 1.06
C PHE A 126 -2.92 -7.81 1.93
N LEU A 127 -2.02 -7.73 2.90
CA LEU A 127 -1.70 -8.85 3.79
C LEU A 127 -2.89 -9.23 4.70
N LEU A 128 -3.64 -8.24 5.19
CA LEU A 128 -4.89 -8.49 5.92
C LEU A 128 -5.91 -9.22 5.05
N LEU A 129 -6.05 -8.82 3.79
CA LEU A 129 -6.94 -9.47 2.82
C LEU A 129 -6.50 -10.90 2.52
N VAL A 130 -5.20 -11.11 2.25
CA VAL A 130 -4.63 -12.45 2.03
C VAL A 130 -4.92 -13.35 3.21
N TYR A 131 -4.66 -12.89 4.43
CA TYR A 131 -4.98 -13.64 5.63
C TYR A 131 -6.48 -13.91 5.71
N ARG A 132 -7.34 -12.92 5.46
CA ARG A 132 -8.81 -13.07 5.54
C ARG A 132 -9.35 -14.10 4.55
N VAL A 133 -8.78 -14.18 3.36
CA VAL A 133 -9.12 -15.17 2.32
C VAL A 133 -8.58 -16.54 2.69
N ALA A 134 -7.31 -16.65 3.09
CA ALA A 134 -6.70 -17.93 3.48
C ALA A 134 -7.44 -18.59 4.65
N SER A 135 -7.79 -17.78 5.64
CA SER A 135 -8.55 -18.20 6.83
C SER A 135 -10.06 -18.35 6.61
N TRP A 136 -10.58 -18.05 5.41
CA TRP A 136 -11.95 -18.37 5.04
C TRP A 136 -12.09 -19.84 4.62
N HIS A 137 -11.00 -20.43 4.10
CA HIS A 137 -10.98 -21.79 3.57
C HIS A 137 -10.39 -22.82 4.55
N LEU A 138 -9.96 -22.38 5.74
CA LEU A 138 -9.47 -23.21 6.85
C LEU A 138 -10.52 -23.24 7.96
#